data_AF-A0A2Z6N261-F1
#
_entry.id   AF-A0A2Z6N261-F1
#
_cell.length_a   1.000
_cell.length_b   1.000
_cell.length_c   1.000
_cell.angle_alpha   90.00
_cell.angle_beta   90.00
_cell.angle_gamma   90.00
#
_symmetry.space_group_name_H-M   'P 1'
#
loop_
_entity.id
_entity.type
_entity.pdbx_description
1 polymer ?
#
loop_
_entity_poly.entity_id
_entity_poly.type
_entity_poly.pdbx_seq_one_letter_code
_entity_poly.pdbx_strand_id
1 'polypeptide(L)' 'MDPSFLAHDAMSFVHEFNEANPSRNRRALVSQEVWGLALRNLNGETLFSACKKEDISVDPLLAEALGVRWALQVATDQGL' A
#
# COMPACT_ATOMS: atom_id res chain seq x y z
N MET A 1 -15.03 -5.60 -14.93
CA MET A 1 -13.68 -5.74 -14.33
C MET A 1 -13.40 -7.21 -14.18
N ASP A 2 -12.42 -7.75 -14.91
CA ASP A 2 -11.96 -9.13 -14.76
C ASP A 2 -11.00 -9.20 -13.56
N PRO A 3 -11.26 -10.05 -12.55
CA PRO A 3 -10.39 -10.20 -11.37
C PRO A 3 -8.92 -10.50 -11.71
N SER A 4 -8.67 -11.17 -12.84
CA SER A 4 -7.34 -11.55 -13.29
C SER A 4 -6.51 -10.34 -13.70
N PHE A 5 -7.14 -9.36 -14.35
CA PHE A 5 -6.51 -8.11 -14.74
C PHE A 5 -6.19 -7.23 -13.54
N LEU A 6 -7.09 -7.17 -12.55
CA LEU A 6 -6.86 -6.41 -11.31
C LEU A 6 -5.70 -7.00 -10.50
N ALA A 7 -5.62 -8.32 -10.40
CA ALA A 7 -4.52 -9.01 -9.73
C ALA A 7 -3.18 -8.74 -10.44
N HIS A 8 -3.17 -8.72 -11.77
CA HIS A 8 -1.97 -8.43 -12.56
C HIS A 8 -1.47 -7.00 -12.36
N ASP A 9 -2.37 -6.02 -12.39
CA ASP A 9 -2.07 -4.60 -12.18
C ASP A 9 -1.56 -4.34 -10.75
N ALA A 10 -2.19 -4.96 -9.75
CA ALA A 10 -1.72 -4.92 -8.37
C ALA A 10 -0.32 -5.55 -8.20
N MET A 11 -0.06 -6.70 -8.84
CA MET A 11 1.26 -7.33 -8.83
C MET A 11 2.33 -6.45 -9.48
N SER A 12 2.01 -5.80 -10.61
CA SER A 12 2.95 -4.91 -11.29
C SER A 12 3.31 -3.71 -10.43
N PHE A 13 2.34 -3.11 -9.74
CA PHE A 13 2.58 -2.01 -8.79
C PHE A 13 3.47 -2.46 -7.62
N VAL A 14 3.18 -3.62 -7.02
CA VAL A 14 3.99 -4.16 -5.91
C VAL A 14 5.43 -4.42 -6.36
N HIS A 15 5.62 -4.91 -7.58
CA HIS A 15 6.95 -5.16 -8.12
C HIS A 15 7.74 -3.86 -8.30
N GLU A 16 7.14 -2.85 -8.92
CA GLU A 16 7.74 -1.52 -9.11
C GLU A 16 8.08 -0.85 -7.77
N PHE A 17 7.15 -0.93 -6.80
CA PHE A 17 7.35 -0.42 -5.46
C PHE A 17 8.51 -1.12 -4.71
N ASN A 18 8.63 -2.43 -4.88
CA ASN A 18 9.70 -3.21 -4.27
C ASN A 18 11.06 -2.95 -4.93
N GLU A 19 11.12 -2.79 -6.26
CA GLU A 19 12.35 -2.43 -6.99
C GLU A 19 12.84 -1.04 -6.63
N ALA A 20 11.93 -0.08 -6.40
CA ALA A 20 12.27 1.27 -5.97
C ALA A 20 12.82 1.34 -4.53
N ASN A 21 12.67 0.27 -3.73
CA ASN A 21 13.23 0.19 -2.39
C ASN A 21 14.62 -0.47 -2.40
N PRO A 22 15.71 0.26 -2.09
CA PRO A 22 17.05 -0.31 -2.08
C PRO A 22 17.14 -1.50 -1.12
N SER A 23 17.79 -2.57 -1.56
CA SER A 23 17.94 -3.85 -0.86
C SER A 23 18.35 -3.64 0.61
N ARG A 24 17.40 -3.77 1.55
CA ARG A 24 17.69 -3.63 2.98
C ARG A 24 18.56 -4.80 3.42
N ASN A 25 19.86 -4.52 3.50
CA ASN A 25 20.87 -5.44 3.98
C ASN A 25 20.49 -5.94 5.39
N ARG A 26 20.47 -7.26 5.57
CA ARG A 26 20.08 -7.97 6.81
C ARG A 26 20.73 -7.39 8.06
N ARG A 27 20.01 -6.51 8.76
CA ARG A 27 20.25 -6.18 10.17
C ARG A 27 18.89 -6.03 10.84
N ALA A 28 18.67 -6.83 11.88
CA ALA A 28 17.47 -6.81 12.71
C ALA A 28 17.18 -5.37 13.17
N LEU A 29 16.11 -4.76 12.68
CA LEU A 29 15.75 -3.37 12.95
C LEU A 29 14.24 -3.30 12.94
N VAL A 30 13.67 -3.04 14.12
CA VAL A 30 12.32 -2.53 14.42
C VAL A 30 11.34 -2.73 13.27
N SER A 31 10.42 -3.69 13.39
CA SER A 31 9.34 -3.84 12.41
C SER A 31 8.67 -2.48 12.28
N GLN A 32 8.88 -1.83 11.14
CA GLN A 32 8.26 -0.57 10.79
C GLN A 32 7.23 -0.94 9.77
N GLU A 33 5.96 -0.86 10.17
CA GLU A 33 4.88 -1.10 9.24
C GLU A 33 4.83 0.03 8.20
N VAL A 34 4.74 -0.37 6.95
CA VAL A 34 4.66 0.53 5.79
C VAL A 34 3.46 0.11 4.96
N TRP A 35 2.66 1.09 4.54
CA TRP A 35 1.53 0.89 3.66
C TRP A 35 1.64 1.79 2.44
N GLY A 36 1.26 1.25 1.29
CA GLY A 36 1.05 1.98 0.05
C GLY A 36 -0.43 2.00 -0.30
N LEU A 37 -0.93 3.14 -0.76
CA LEU A 37 -2.29 3.33 -1.25
C LEU A 37 -2.25 3.86 -2.68
N ALA A 38 -3.06 3.27 -3.55
CA ALA A 38 -3.35 3.78 -4.88
C ALA A 38 -4.87 3.74 -5.10
N LEU A 39 -5.46 4.90 -5.36
CA LEU A 39 -6.88 5.05 -5.71
C LEU A 39 -6.98 5.26 -7.22
N ARG A 40 -7.73 4.39 -7.89
CA ARG A 40 -7.88 4.40 -9.35
C ARG A 40 -9.33 4.57 -9.74
N ASN A 41 -9.57 5.27 -10.85
CA ASN A 41 -10.91 5.37 -11.42
C ASN A 41 -11.29 4.08 -12.19
N LEU A 42 -12.51 4.03 -12.73
CA LEU A 42 -13.00 2.88 -13.49
C LEU A 42 -12.23 2.63 -14.80
N ASN A 43 -11.51 3.63 -15.32
CA ASN A 43 -10.65 3.52 -16.49
C ASN A 43 -9.26 2.97 -16.15
N GLY A 44 -8.96 2.75 -14.86
CA GLY A 44 -7.64 2.31 -14.39
C GLY A 44 -6.63 3.45 -14.24
N GLU A 45 -7.05 4.71 -14.29
CA GLU A 45 -6.15 5.86 -14.06
C GLU A 45 -6.00 6.10 -12.55
N THR A 46 -4.77 6.22 -12.07
CA THR A 46 -4.49 6.56 -10.67
C THR A 46 -4.86 8.02 -10.40
N LEU A 47 -5.92 8.23 -9.62
CA LEU A 47 -6.38 9.54 -9.17
C LEU A 47 -5.53 10.07 -8.01
N PHE A 48 -5.07 9.16 -7.15
CA PHE A 48 -4.32 9.50 -5.96
C PHE A 48 -3.43 8.33 -5.53
N SER A 49 -2.23 8.64 -5.03
CA SER A 49 -1.38 7.67 -4.36
C SER A 49 -0.69 8.28 -3.15
N ALA A 50 -0.51 7.47 -2.11
CA ALA A 50 0.19 7.87 -0.89
C ALA A 50 0.89 6.69 -0.24
N CYS A 51 1.89 6.97 0.59
CA CYS A 51 2.56 5.99 1.42
C CYS A 51 2.53 6.46 2.87
N LYS A 52 2.39 5.52 3.80
CA LYS A 52 2.50 5.76 5.24
C LYS A 52 3.51 4.81 5.85
N LYS A 53 4.30 5.33 6.78
CA LYS A 53 5.24 4.56 7.58
C LYS A 53 5.00 4.87 9.05
N GLU A 54 4.83 3.84 9.87
CA GLU A 54 4.70 3.98 11.31
C GLU A 54 5.74 3.13 12.04
N ASP A 55 6.26 3.65 13.15
CA ASP A 55 7.19 2.95 14.02
C ASP A 55 6.41 2.09 15.02
N ILE A 56 5.63 1.15 14.48
CA ILE A 56 4.82 0.21 15.25
C ILE A 56 5.17 -1.22 14.82
N SER A 57 5.11 -2.15 15.76
CA SER A 57 5.21 -3.59 15.48
C SER A 57 3.95 -4.27 15.98
N VAL A 58 3.17 -4.80 15.05
CA VAL A 58 1.89 -5.48 15.32
C VAL A 58 1.85 -6.81 14.57
N ASP A 59 0.87 -7.65 14.89
CA ASP A 59 0.63 -8.85 14.08
C ASP A 59 0.17 -8.47 12.66
N PRO A 60 0.42 -9.33 11.65
CA PRO A 60 0.10 -9.00 10.25
C PRO A 60 -1.37 -8.65 10.01
N LEU A 61 -2.30 -9.31 10.72
CA LEU A 61 -3.74 -9.04 10.57
C LEU A 61 -4.10 -7.64 11.06
N LEU A 62 -3.54 -7.23 12.20
CA LEU A 62 -3.69 -5.87 12.70
C LEU A 62 -2.99 -4.85 11.81
N ALA A 63 -1.82 -5.17 11.25
CA ALA A 63 -1.13 -4.29 10.28
C ALA A 63 -2.00 -4.01 9.05
N GLU A 64 -2.63 -5.04 8.47
CA GLU A 64 -3.55 -4.90 7.34
C GLU A 64 -4.78 -4.06 7.71
N ALA A 65 -5.40 -4.33 8.86
CA ALA A 65 -6.56 -3.57 9.34
C ALA A 65 -6.24 -2.08 9.56
N LEU A 66 -5.06 -1.77 10.10
CA LEU A 66 -4.58 -0.40 10.26
C LEU A 66 -4.33 0.28 8.91
N GLY A 67 -3.77 -0.44 7.94
CA GLY A 67 -3.59 0.02 6.57
C GLY A 67 -4.91 0.36 5.88
N VAL A 68 -5.91 -0.51 5.97
CA VAL A 68 -7.26 -0.28 5.41
C VAL A 68 -7.94 0.91 6.09
N ARG A 69 -7.87 1.00 7.43
CA ARG A 69 -8.41 2.15 8.17
C ARG A 69 -7.77 3.45 7.69
N TRP A 70 -6.44 3.48 7.55
CA TRP A 70 -5.73 4.65 7.05
C TRP A 70 -6.17 5.01 5.62
N ALA A 71 -6.29 4.02 4.73
CA ALA A 71 -6.74 4.24 3.36
C ALA A 71 -8.14 4.87 3.28
N LEU A 72 -9.08 4.40 4.10
CA LEU A 72 -10.44 4.96 4.19
C LEU A 72 -10.44 6.40 4.72
N GLN A 73 -9.60 6.68 5.72
CA GLN A 73 -9.45 8.05 6.22
C GLN A 73 -8.91 8.97 5.12
N VAL A 74 -7.88 8.54 4.39
CA VAL A 74 -7.32 9.31 3.28
C VAL A 74 -8.36 9.55 2.20
N ALA A 75 -9.14 8.54 1.80
CA ALA A 75 -10.20 8.71 0.82
C ALA A 75 -11.24 9.77 1.27
N THR A 76 -11.66 9.69 2.54
CA THR A 76 -12.57 10.68 3.14
C THR A 76 -11.97 12.09 3.12
N ASP A 77 -10.69 12.23 3.49
CA ASP A 77 -9.99 13.51 3.50
C ASP A 77 -9.80 14.10 2.08
N GLN A 78 -9.76 13.24 1.05
CA GLN A 78 -9.76 13.64 -0.37
C GLN A 78 -11.17 13.93 -0.92
N GLY A 79 -12.24 13.69 -0.14
CA GLY A 79 -13.62 13.85 -0.58
C GLY A 79 -14.09 12.79 -1.59
N LEU A 80 -13.53 11.57 -1.50
CA LEU A 80 -13.89 10.40 -2.34
C LEU A 80 -14.95 9.51 -1.68
#